data_AF-A0A7V8ZHF8-F1
#
_entry.id   AF-A0A7V8ZHF8-F1
#
_cell.length_a   1.000
_cell.length_b   1.000
_cell.length_c   1.000
_cell.angle_alpha   90.00
_cell.angle_beta   90.00
_cell.angle_gamma   90.00
#
_symmetry.space_group_name_H-M   'P 1'
#
loop_
_entity.id
_entity.type
_entity.pdbx_description
1 polymer ?
#
loop_
_entity_poly.entity_id
_entity_poly.type
_entity_poly.pdbx_seq_one_letter_code
_entity_poly.pdbx_strand_id
1 'polypeptide(L)'
;MREKAARGWDELRASFGFLSAVAMSVAVVLGFGLPALDDVLEPRLPLLEFAALDDARGVLSSVATATVSVAGLSFSVTLVAFTLTSSQLSPRVLRTFSTDRISQLTLAGFLGTFVYALIVLVRLGSAAEGKVPALSMTVAIVAAVGSFALFAAFITHMVGMLQPSAIIAGISADARSTLAARFPTQAGSV
;
A
#
# COMPACT_ATOMS: atom_id res chain seq x y z
N MET A 1 -26.83 13.78 17.67
CA MET A 1 -26.45 12.47 17.09
C MET A 1 -25.72 12.58 15.75
N ARG A 2 -26.14 13.45 14.80
CA ARG A 2 -25.45 13.66 13.51
C ARG A 2 -23.98 14.09 13.61
N GLU A 3 -23.61 14.90 14.61
CA GLU A 3 -22.20 15.30 14.83
C GLU A 3 -21.28 14.19 15.32
N LYS A 4 -21.78 13.22 16.11
CA LYS A 4 -20.98 12.07 16.55
C LYS A 4 -20.73 11.09 15.40
N ALA A 5 -21.71 10.92 14.53
CA ALA A 5 -21.54 10.16 13.29
C ALA A 5 -20.47 10.84 12.41
N ALA A 6 -20.57 12.14 12.15
CA ALA A 6 -19.59 12.86 11.33
C ALA A 6 -18.14 12.76 11.87
N ARG A 7 -17.95 12.92 13.20
CA ARG A 7 -16.63 12.75 13.82
C ARG A 7 -16.10 11.32 13.75
N GLY A 8 -16.95 10.32 13.97
CA GLY A 8 -16.58 8.91 13.82
C GLY A 8 -16.23 8.55 12.37
N TRP A 9 -16.90 9.17 11.39
CA TRP A 9 -16.59 9.05 9.96
C TRP A 9 -15.24 9.68 9.60
N ASP A 10 -14.87 10.79 10.23
CA ASP A 10 -13.58 11.45 10.04
C ASP A 10 -12.44 10.68 10.72
N GLU A 11 -12.68 10.11 11.91
CA GLU A 11 -11.72 9.23 12.61
C GLU A 11 -11.53 7.89 11.88
N LEU A 12 -12.59 7.33 11.29
CA LEU A 12 -12.51 6.14 10.44
C LEU A 12 -11.78 6.44 9.12
N ARG A 13 -12.06 7.58 8.47
CA ARG A 13 -11.32 8.02 7.27
C ARG A 13 -9.85 8.33 7.55
N ALA A 14 -9.52 8.77 8.76
CA ALA A 14 -8.14 8.97 9.21
C ALA A 14 -7.44 7.65 9.55
N SER A 15 -8.19 6.56 9.72
CA SER A 15 -7.62 5.25 10.01
C SER A 15 -6.95 4.65 8.78
N PHE A 16 -5.71 4.20 8.97
CA PHE A 16 -4.85 3.58 7.95
C PHE A 16 -5.55 2.45 7.17
N GLY A 17 -6.54 1.77 7.77
CA GLY A 17 -7.27 0.67 7.15
C GLY A 17 -8.44 1.05 6.23
N PHE A 18 -8.99 2.28 6.33
CA PHE A 18 -10.22 2.62 5.59
C PHE A 18 -9.99 2.74 4.09
N LEU A 19 -8.91 3.40 3.65
CA LEU A 19 -8.61 3.53 2.22
C LEU A 19 -8.35 2.16 1.58
N SER A 20 -7.63 1.28 2.28
CA SER A 20 -7.42 -0.10 1.85
C SER A 20 -8.72 -0.89 1.79
N ALA A 21 -9.60 -0.77 2.78
CA ALA A 21 -10.90 -1.44 2.78
C ALA A 21 -11.80 -0.97 1.62
N VAL A 22 -11.79 0.33 1.31
CA VAL A 22 -12.50 0.88 0.14
C VAL A 22 -11.91 0.35 -1.15
N ALA A 23 -10.59 0.37 -1.32
CA ALA A 23 -9.94 -0.15 -2.52
C ALA A 23 -10.22 -1.64 -2.72
N MET A 24 -10.18 -2.44 -1.65
CA MET A 24 -10.56 -3.85 -1.70
C MET A 24 -12.04 -4.02 -2.08
N SER A 25 -12.94 -3.20 -1.52
CA SER A 25 -14.37 -3.26 -1.86
C SER A 25 -14.61 -2.93 -3.34
N VAL A 26 -13.94 -1.90 -3.87
CA VAL A 26 -13.98 -1.56 -5.30
C VAL A 26 -13.41 -2.69 -6.16
N ALA A 27 -12.28 -3.27 -5.75
CA ALA A 27 -11.67 -4.41 -6.42
C ALA A 27 -12.60 -5.63 -6.45
N VAL A 28 -13.36 -5.88 -5.38
CA VAL A 28 -14.38 -6.93 -5.34
C VAL A 28 -15.47 -6.66 -6.37
N VAL A 29 -16.04 -5.46 -6.37
CA VAL A 29 -17.10 -5.07 -7.31
C VAL A 29 -16.62 -5.19 -8.76
N LEU A 30 -15.41 -4.69 -9.06
CA LEU A 30 -14.82 -4.79 -10.39
C LEU A 30 -14.50 -6.25 -10.77
N GLY A 31 -13.98 -7.05 -9.84
CA GLY A 31 -13.61 -8.44 -10.08
C GLY A 31 -14.82 -9.33 -10.38
N PHE A 32 -16.00 -9.02 -9.86
CA PHE A 32 -17.23 -9.70 -10.24
C PHE A 32 -17.89 -9.10 -11.49
N GLY A 33 -17.86 -7.77 -11.61
CA GLY A 33 -18.54 -7.04 -12.68
C GLY A 33 -17.87 -7.16 -14.05
N LEU A 34 -16.55 -7.01 -14.13
CA LEU A 34 -15.83 -7.02 -15.41
C LEU A 34 -15.91 -8.38 -16.12
N PRO A 35 -15.70 -9.54 -15.45
CA PRO A 35 -15.87 -10.82 -16.12
C PRO A 35 -17.31 -11.05 -16.59
N ALA A 36 -18.31 -10.61 -15.82
CA ALA A 36 -19.70 -10.73 -16.23
C ALA A 36 -20.04 -9.85 -17.44
N LEU A 37 -19.40 -8.69 -17.58
CA LEU A 37 -19.53 -7.84 -18.76
C LEU A 37 -18.80 -8.41 -19.97
N ASP A 38 -17.64 -9.04 -19.77
CA ASP A 38 -16.90 -9.74 -20.83
C ASP A 38 -17.74 -10.87 -21.47
N ASP A 39 -18.49 -11.62 -20.65
CA ASP A 39 -19.39 -12.68 -21.12
C ASP A 39 -20.53 -12.15 -22.02
N VAL A 40 -20.98 -10.91 -21.81
CA VAL A 40 -22.10 -10.31 -22.56
C VAL A 40 -21.62 -9.54 -23.79
N LEU A 41 -20.54 -8.79 -23.66
CA LEU A 41 -20.10 -7.83 -24.68
C LEU A 41 -19.08 -8.42 -25.66
N GLU A 42 -18.45 -9.55 -25.30
CA GLU A 42 -17.38 -10.22 -26.06
C GLU A 42 -16.34 -9.25 -26.68
N PRO A 43 -15.77 -8.31 -25.90
CA PRO A 43 -14.87 -7.31 -26.46
C PRO A 43 -13.61 -7.98 -27.01
N ARG A 44 -13.30 -7.73 -28.29
CA ARG A 44 -12.06 -8.18 -28.92
C ARG A 44 -10.98 -7.12 -28.78
N LEU A 45 -9.96 -7.43 -27.99
CA LEU A 45 -8.77 -6.59 -27.78
C LEU A 45 -7.56 -7.26 -28.45
N PRO A 46 -7.24 -6.93 -29.72
CA PRO A 46 -6.22 -7.64 -30.50
C PRO A 46 -4.80 -7.55 -29.93
N LEU A 47 -4.52 -6.60 -29.02
CA LEU A 47 -3.22 -6.48 -28.37
C LEU A 47 -3.02 -7.44 -27.17
N LEU A 48 -4.10 -8.03 -26.65
CA LEU A 48 -4.13 -8.79 -25.40
C LEU A 48 -4.92 -10.10 -25.57
N GLU A 49 -4.81 -10.71 -26.75
CA GLU A 49 -5.33 -12.05 -26.99
C GLU A 49 -4.44 -13.08 -26.30
N PHE A 50 -4.99 -13.75 -25.29
CA PHE A 50 -4.34 -14.88 -24.65
C PHE A 50 -4.61 -16.14 -25.46
N ALA A 51 -3.54 -16.82 -25.87
CA ALA A 51 -3.63 -18.04 -26.67
C ALA A 51 -4.21 -19.22 -25.86
N ALA A 52 -3.91 -19.30 -24.56
CA ALA A 52 -4.42 -20.33 -23.67
C ALA A 52 -4.94 -19.77 -22.34
N LEU A 53 -5.93 -20.46 -21.76
CA LEU A 53 -6.46 -20.16 -20.42
C LEU A 53 -5.40 -20.28 -19.32
N ASP A 54 -4.47 -21.22 -19.48
CA ASP A 54 -3.39 -21.44 -18.52
C ASP A 54 -2.39 -20.27 -18.51
N ASP A 55 -2.17 -19.59 -19.65
CA ASP A 55 -1.35 -18.38 -19.70
C ASP A 55 -1.99 -17.27 -18.86
N ALA A 56 -3.30 -17.07 -19.01
CA ALA A 56 -4.05 -16.09 -18.23
C ALA A 56 -4.01 -16.39 -16.72
N ARG A 57 -4.19 -17.66 -16.34
CA ARG A 57 -4.08 -18.11 -14.94
C ARG A 57 -2.68 -17.88 -14.38
N GLY A 58 -1.64 -18.19 -15.17
CA GLY A 58 -0.25 -17.97 -14.81
C GLY A 58 0.04 -16.49 -14.53
N VAL A 59 -0.42 -15.60 -15.41
CA VAL A 59 -0.26 -14.14 -15.23
C VAL A 59 -0.98 -13.65 -13.97
N LEU A 60 -2.25 -14.01 -13.78
CA LEU A 60 -3.02 -13.59 -12.59
C LEU A 60 -2.42 -14.11 -11.28
N SER A 61 -1.97 -15.37 -11.26
CA SER A 61 -1.31 -15.97 -10.10
C SER A 61 0.00 -15.25 -9.75
N SER A 62 0.80 -14.93 -10.78
CA SER A 62 2.03 -14.15 -10.62
C SER A 62 1.76 -12.75 -10.07
N VAL A 63 0.75 -12.05 -10.62
CA VAL A 63 0.33 -10.73 -10.15
C VAL A 63 -0.15 -10.77 -8.70
N ALA A 64 -1.01 -11.74 -8.35
CA ALA A 64 -1.51 -11.90 -6.98
C ALA A 64 -0.35 -12.15 -6.00
N THR A 65 0.56 -13.07 -6.32
CA THR A 65 1.70 -13.41 -5.47
C THR A 65 2.67 -12.23 -5.30
N ALA A 66 2.95 -11.51 -6.38
CA ALA A 66 3.82 -10.34 -6.33
C ALA A 66 3.21 -9.21 -5.49
N THR A 67 1.94 -8.88 -5.72
CA THR A 67 1.28 -7.75 -5.04
C THR A 67 1.09 -8.00 -3.54
N VAL A 68 0.73 -9.21 -3.10
CA VAL A 68 0.64 -9.52 -1.66
C VAL A 68 2.02 -9.49 -0.98
N SER A 69 3.05 -9.96 -1.68
CA SER A 69 4.43 -9.94 -1.15
C SER A 69 4.93 -8.50 -0.97
N VAL A 70 4.73 -7.66 -1.99
CA VAL A 70 5.11 -6.23 -1.94
C VAL A 70 4.26 -5.46 -0.91
N ALA A 71 2.99 -5.82 -0.73
CA ALA A 71 2.17 -5.26 0.34
C ALA A 71 2.75 -5.55 1.73
N GLY A 72 3.16 -6.79 2.00
CA GLY A 72 3.78 -7.20 3.25
C GLY A 72 5.12 -6.49 3.51
N LEU A 73 5.96 -6.36 2.47
CA LEU A 73 7.20 -5.58 2.53
C LEU A 73 6.93 -4.11 2.86
N SER A 74 5.97 -3.50 2.17
CA SER A 74 5.63 -2.08 2.37
C SER A 74 5.05 -1.82 3.77
N PHE A 75 4.21 -2.73 4.27
CA PHE A 75 3.73 -2.68 5.65
C PHE A 75 4.88 -2.78 6.66
N SER A 76 5.83 -3.69 6.43
CA SER A 76 7.01 -3.86 7.30
C SER A 76 7.89 -2.62 7.31
N VAL A 77 8.18 -2.03 6.14
CA VAL A 77 8.94 -0.78 6.03
C VAL A 77 8.22 0.39 6.70
N THR A 78 6.89 0.49 6.51
CA THR A 78 6.07 1.51 7.18
C THR A 78 6.16 1.37 8.70
N LEU A 79 6.08 0.14 9.22
CA LEU A 79 6.19 -0.13 10.64
C LEU A 79 7.59 0.26 11.17
N VAL A 80 8.66 -0.06 10.44
CA VAL A 80 10.03 0.34 10.80
C VAL A 80 10.19 1.86 10.78
N ALA A 81 9.65 2.54 9.76
CA ALA A 81 9.67 4.00 9.70
C ALA A 81 8.89 4.61 10.87
N PHE A 82 7.76 4.03 11.25
CA PHE A 82 6.97 4.45 12.41
C PHE A 82 7.74 4.25 13.73
N THR A 83 8.41 3.12 13.92
CA THR A 83 9.18 2.87 15.16
C THR A 83 10.40 3.78 15.27
N LEU A 84 11.12 4.03 14.17
CA LEU A 84 12.24 4.98 14.12
C LEU A 84 11.78 6.42 14.36
N THR A 85 10.61 6.78 13.83
CA THR A 85 10.03 8.09 14.11
C THR A 85 9.67 8.18 15.59
N SER A 86 8.92 7.22 16.13
CA SER A 86 8.48 7.21 17.53
C SER A 86 9.63 7.22 18.53
N SER A 87 10.78 6.62 18.21
CA SER A 87 11.97 6.66 19.07
C SER A 87 12.71 8.00 19.06
N GLN A 88 12.45 8.84 18.04
CA GLN A 88 13.01 10.19 17.89
C GLN A 88 12.00 11.31 18.21
N LEU A 89 10.71 11.00 18.40
CA LEU A 89 9.70 12.01 18.72
C LEU A 89 9.79 12.46 20.18
N SER A 90 10.10 13.74 20.37
CA SER A 90 9.74 14.46 21.60
C SER A 90 8.20 14.45 21.77
N PRO A 91 7.64 14.41 23.00
CA PRO A 91 6.20 14.23 23.28
C PRO A 91 5.21 15.16 22.55
N ARG A 92 5.68 16.27 21.95
CA ARG A 92 4.86 17.25 21.22
C ARG A 92 4.51 16.86 19.77
N VAL A 93 5.24 15.92 19.17
CA VAL A 93 5.09 15.58 17.74
C VAL A 93 4.05 14.47 17.49
N LEU A 94 3.74 13.67 18.51
CA LEU A 94 2.71 12.62 18.50
C LEU A 94 1.30 13.11 18.12
N ARG A 95 1.02 14.42 18.20
CA ARG A 95 -0.29 14.99 17.82
C ARG A 95 -0.48 15.25 16.32
N THR A 96 0.56 15.16 15.49
CA THR A 96 0.49 15.56 14.06
C THR A 96 0.66 14.39 13.07
N PHE A 97 1.05 13.19 13.52
CA PHE A 97 1.62 12.13 12.67
C PHE A 97 0.64 11.10 12.04
N SER A 98 -0.68 11.28 12.15
CA SER A 98 -1.64 10.24 11.76
C SER A 98 -2.10 10.25 10.28
N THR A 99 -1.32 10.83 9.35
CA THR A 99 -1.86 11.15 8.00
C THR A 99 -0.92 10.83 6.82
N ASP A 100 -0.11 9.77 6.90
CA ASP A 100 0.68 9.38 5.72
C ASP A 100 -0.21 8.73 4.64
N ARG A 101 -0.74 9.59 3.75
CA ARG A 101 -1.62 9.20 2.65
C ARG A 101 -0.91 8.37 1.58
N ILE A 102 0.40 8.54 1.39
CA ILE A 102 1.13 7.80 0.34
C ILE A 102 1.24 6.33 0.74
N SER A 103 1.59 6.05 2.00
CA SER A 103 1.63 4.69 2.52
C SER A 103 0.27 4.01 2.47
N GLN A 104 -0.81 4.73 2.81
CA GLN A 104 -2.18 4.22 2.70
C GLN A 104 -2.58 3.92 1.25
N LEU A 105 -2.31 4.83 0.31
CA LEU A 105 -2.65 4.65 -1.10
C LEU A 105 -1.90 3.46 -1.71
N THR A 106 -0.64 3.31 -1.34
CA THR A 106 0.21 2.21 -1.78
C THR A 106 -0.34 0.86 -1.31
N LEU A 107 -0.65 0.74 -0.02
CA LEU A 107 -1.21 -0.49 0.53
C LEU A 107 -2.59 -0.81 -0.05
N ALA A 108 -3.43 0.22 -0.23
CA ALA A 108 -4.73 0.11 -0.86
C ALA A 108 -4.62 -0.37 -2.32
N GLY A 109 -3.65 0.15 -3.07
CA GLY A 109 -3.35 -0.29 -4.43
C GLY A 109 -2.92 -1.76 -4.49
N PHE A 110 -1.99 -2.19 -3.62
CA PHE A 110 -1.54 -3.59 -3.62
C PHE A 110 -2.63 -4.56 -3.22
N LEU A 111 -3.34 -4.28 -2.13
CA LEU A 111 -4.42 -5.15 -1.66
C LEU A 111 -5.59 -5.17 -2.65
N GLY A 112 -5.92 -4.04 -3.26
CA GLY A 112 -6.92 -3.96 -4.32
C GLY A 112 -6.56 -4.83 -5.52
N THR A 113 -5.34 -4.66 -6.07
CA THR A 113 -4.86 -5.48 -7.20
C THR A 113 -4.81 -6.96 -6.85
N PHE A 114 -4.35 -7.31 -5.64
CA PHE A 114 -4.33 -8.69 -5.15
C PHE A 114 -5.73 -9.32 -5.13
N VAL A 115 -6.69 -8.64 -4.48
CA VAL A 115 -8.08 -9.14 -4.37
C VAL A 115 -8.72 -9.25 -5.75
N TYR A 116 -8.54 -8.23 -6.60
CA TYR A 116 -9.03 -8.26 -7.97
C TYR A 116 -8.48 -9.47 -8.74
N ALA A 117 -7.16 -9.68 -8.71
CA ALA A 117 -6.50 -10.78 -9.40
C ALA A 117 -7.00 -12.15 -8.90
N LEU A 118 -7.22 -12.33 -7.59
CA LEU A 118 -7.77 -13.57 -7.05
C LEU A 118 -9.21 -13.83 -7.50
N ILE A 119 -10.07 -12.81 -7.48
CA ILE A 119 -11.46 -12.98 -7.89
C ILE A 119 -11.55 -13.38 -9.36
N VAL A 120 -10.80 -12.68 -10.22
CA VAL A 120 -10.73 -13.01 -11.65
C VAL A 120 -10.14 -14.42 -11.84
N LEU A 121 -9.08 -14.78 -11.11
CA LEU A 121 -8.46 -16.12 -11.18
C LEU A 121 -9.46 -17.24 -10.80
N VAL A 122 -10.22 -17.06 -9.72
CA VAL A 122 -11.27 -18.03 -9.29
C VAL A 122 -12.37 -18.14 -10.35
N ARG A 123 -12.75 -17.03 -11.00
CA ARG A 123 -13.74 -17.02 -12.09
C ARG A 123 -13.22 -17.77 -13.33
N LEU A 124 -11.96 -17.58 -13.71
CA LEU A 124 -11.32 -18.37 -14.78
C LEU A 124 -11.24 -19.87 -14.45
N GLY A 125 -11.17 -20.23 -13.17
CA GLY A 125 -11.20 -21.63 -12.71
C GLY A 125 -12.57 -22.29 -12.89
N SER A 126 -13.65 -21.51 -12.86
CA SER A 126 -15.04 -21.99 -12.92
C SER A 126 -15.70 -21.85 -14.29
N ALA A 127 -15.08 -21.14 -15.23
CA ALA A 127 -15.59 -20.96 -16.59
C ALA A 127 -15.57 -22.28 -17.38
N ALA A 128 -16.75 -22.78 -17.74
CA ALA A 128 -16.91 -24.05 -18.47
C ALA A 128 -16.44 -23.98 -19.93
N GLU A 129 -16.34 -22.77 -20.51
CA GLU A 129 -16.10 -22.56 -21.95
C GLU A 129 -14.63 -22.21 -22.31
N GLY A 130 -13.72 -22.21 -21.34
CA GLY A 130 -12.29 -22.00 -21.60
C GLY A 130 -11.90 -20.63 -22.19
N LYS A 131 -12.85 -19.70 -22.29
CA LYS A 131 -12.66 -18.36 -22.85
C LYS A 131 -11.98 -17.44 -21.85
N VAL A 132 -10.99 -16.67 -22.31
CA VAL A 132 -10.28 -15.69 -21.48
C VAL A 132 -10.99 -14.33 -21.57
N PRO A 133 -11.45 -13.75 -20.43
CA PRO A 133 -12.13 -12.46 -20.41
C PRO A 133 -11.12 -11.31 -20.63
N ALA A 134 -11.07 -10.79 -21.87
CA ALA A 134 -10.03 -9.86 -22.31
C ALA A 134 -10.03 -8.52 -21.57
N LEU A 135 -11.19 -7.94 -21.26
CA LEU A 135 -11.28 -6.69 -20.50
C LEU A 135 -10.78 -6.89 -19.07
N SER A 136 -11.19 -7.99 -18.45
CA SER A 136 -10.80 -8.35 -17.09
C SER A 136 -9.28 -8.52 -16.96
N MET A 137 -8.65 -9.18 -17.93
CA MET A 137 -7.20 -9.32 -17.99
C MET A 137 -6.47 -8.00 -18.25
N THR A 138 -7.02 -7.16 -19.12
CA THR A 138 -6.46 -5.83 -19.38
C THR A 138 -6.43 -4.99 -18.11
N VAL A 139 -7.54 -4.96 -17.36
CA VAL A 139 -7.60 -4.25 -16.09
C VAL A 139 -6.65 -4.86 -15.05
N ALA A 140 -6.48 -6.19 -15.02
CA ALA A 140 -5.51 -6.84 -14.14
C ALA A 140 -4.08 -6.37 -14.41
N ILE A 141 -3.68 -6.31 -15.68
CA ILE A 141 -2.36 -5.88 -16.10
C ILE A 141 -2.14 -4.40 -15.80
N VAL A 142 -3.11 -3.55 -16.13
CA VAL A 142 -3.03 -2.11 -15.82
C VAL A 142 -2.92 -1.88 -14.32
N ALA A 143 -3.70 -2.60 -13.52
CA ALA A 143 -3.63 -2.54 -12.06
C ALA A 143 -2.27 -3.00 -11.54
N ALA A 144 -1.70 -4.08 -12.10
CA ALA A 144 -0.36 -4.56 -11.75
C ALA A 144 0.72 -3.53 -12.05
N VAL A 145 0.71 -2.93 -13.25
CA VAL A 145 1.65 -1.86 -13.63
C VAL A 145 1.48 -0.64 -12.72
N GLY A 146 0.24 -0.25 -12.43
CA GLY A 146 -0.07 0.82 -11.49
C GLY A 146 0.46 0.53 -10.07
N SER A 147 0.36 -0.71 -9.61
CA SER A 147 0.94 -1.14 -8.32
C SER A 147 2.46 -0.94 -8.29
N PHE A 148 3.20 -1.30 -9.35
CA PHE A 148 4.64 -1.05 -9.40
C PHE A 148 4.99 0.45 -9.38
N ALA A 149 4.19 1.30 -10.04
CA ALA A 149 4.36 2.75 -9.97
C ALA A 149 4.13 3.28 -8.54
N LEU A 150 3.08 2.79 -7.86
CA LEU A 150 2.84 3.10 -6.44
C LEU A 150 3.98 2.63 -5.55
N PHE A 151 4.56 1.46 -5.82
CA PHE A 151 5.72 0.95 -5.08
C PHE A 151 6.92 1.88 -5.21
N ALA A 152 7.24 2.32 -6.43
CA ALA A 152 8.34 3.26 -6.65
C ALA A 152 8.11 4.57 -5.88
N ALA A 153 6.89 5.12 -5.94
CA ALA A 153 6.52 6.32 -5.20
C ALA A 153 6.63 6.13 -3.67
N PHE A 154 6.23 4.96 -3.16
CA PHE A 154 6.37 4.59 -1.75
C PHE A 154 7.83 4.56 -1.32
N ILE A 155 8.72 3.95 -2.10
CA ILE A 155 10.15 3.92 -1.78
C ILE A 155 10.73 5.33 -1.71
N THR A 156 10.45 6.18 -2.71
CA THR A 156 10.92 7.57 -2.71
C THR A 156 10.43 8.33 -1.47
N HIS A 157 9.17 8.14 -1.09
CA HIS A 157 8.58 8.76 0.09
C HIS A 157 9.21 8.26 1.39
N MET A 158 9.38 6.95 1.55
CA MET A 158 10.02 6.36 2.73
C MET A 158 11.48 6.83 2.90
N VAL A 159 12.25 6.87 1.82
CA VAL A 159 13.64 7.36 1.85
C VAL A 159 13.69 8.82 2.28
N GLY A 160 12.79 9.65 1.77
CA GLY A 160 12.67 11.06 2.16
C GLY A 160 12.35 11.26 3.64
N MET A 161 11.56 10.37 4.25
CA MET A 161 11.26 10.43 5.69
C MET A 161 12.41 9.92 6.57
N LEU A 162 13.20 8.95 6.10
CA LEU A 162 14.25 8.32 6.90
C LEU A 162 15.57 9.11 6.91
N GLN A 163 15.97 9.75 5.79
CA GLN A 163 17.26 10.45 5.68
C GLN A 163 17.43 11.61 6.67
N PRO A 164 16.52 12.60 6.77
CA PRO A 164 16.71 13.75 7.65
C PRO A 164 16.69 13.36 9.13
N SER A 165 15.82 12.41 9.48
CA SER A 165 15.64 11.91 10.85
C SER A 165 16.95 11.32 11.40
N ALA A 166 17.59 10.43 10.64
CA ALA A 166 18.85 9.81 11.04
C ALA A 166 20.01 10.82 11.17
N ILE A 167 20.10 11.79 10.25
CA ILE A 167 21.16 12.81 10.26
C ILE A 167 21.00 13.76 11.45
N ILE A 168 19.77 14.24 11.71
CA ILE A 168 19.49 15.15 12.83
C ILE A 168 19.74 14.46 14.17
N ALA A 169 19.34 13.19 14.31
CA ALA A 169 19.63 12.40 15.50
C ALA A 169 21.15 12.28 15.73
N GLY A 170 21.92 11.99 14.67
CA GLY A 170 23.37 11.95 14.72
C GLY A 170 23.99 13.26 15.19
N ILE A 171 23.63 14.39 14.56
CA ILE A 171 24.15 15.73 14.94
C ILE A 171 23.76 16.07 16.38
N SER A 172 22.55 15.74 16.81
CA SER A 172 22.09 16.03 18.18
C SER A 172 22.84 15.21 19.24
N ALA A 173 23.18 13.96 18.94
CA ALA A 173 23.98 13.11 19.81
C ALA A 173 25.41 13.64 19.89
N ASP A 174 25.98 14.06 18.76
CA ASP A 174 27.33 14.61 18.67
C ASP A 174 27.47 15.97 19.36
N ALA A 175 26.44 16.81 19.25
CA ALA A 175 26.36 18.06 19.99
C ALA A 175 26.32 17.82 21.51
N ARG A 176 25.51 16.84 21.97
CA ARG A 176 25.44 16.49 23.41
C ARG A 176 26.73 15.88 23.93
N SER A 177 27.39 15.01 23.17
CA SER A 177 28.68 14.42 23.57
C SER A 177 29.74 15.50 23.69
N THR A 178 29.78 16.44 22.75
CA THR A 178 30.70 17.58 22.75
C THR A 178 30.43 18.52 23.92
N LEU A 179 29.17 18.83 24.21
CA LEU A 179 28.79 19.64 25.38
C LEU A 179 29.17 18.95 26.69
N ALA A 180 28.92 17.64 26.83
CA ALA A 180 29.28 16.89 28.04
C ALA A 180 30.80 16.78 28.24
N ALA A 181 31.56 16.65 27.15
CA ALA A 181 33.03 16.64 27.21
C ALA A 181 33.62 18.01 27.56
N ARG A 182 33.01 19.10 27.10
CA ARG A 182 33.51 20.47 27.29
C ARG A 182 33.04 21.13 28.59
N PHE A 183 31.85 20.76 29.05
CA PHE A 183 31.25 21.19 30.30
C PHE A 183 30.83 19.95 31.11
N PRO A 184 31.79 19.21 31.69
CA PRO A 184 31.45 18.15 32.62
C PRO A 184 30.69 18.82 33.77
N THR A 185 29.40 18.53 33.88
CA THR A 185 28.58 19.00 34.99
C THR A 185 29.30 18.61 36.27
N GLN A 186 29.86 19.59 36.98
CA GLN A 186 30.26 19.40 38.36
C GLN A 186 28.94 19.18 39.12
N ALA A 187 28.51 17.92 39.19
CA ALA A 187 27.52 17.49 40.14
C ALA A 187 28.10 17.88 41.50
N GLY A 188 27.50 18.90 42.10
CA GLY A 188 27.99 19.53 43.30
C GLY A 188 28.29 18.50 44.36
N SER A 189 29.56 18.46 44.75
CA SER A 189 29.95 18.24 46.14
C SER A 189 29.31 19.35 46.98
N VAL A 190 28.21 19.05 47.66
CA VAL A 190 27.84 19.67 48.94
C VAL A 190 27.20 18.60 49.81
#